data_AF-A0A0R3THQ4-F1
#
_entry.id   AF-A0A0R3THQ4-F1
#
_cell.length_a   1.000
_cell.length_b   1.000
_cell.length_c   1.000
_cell.angle_alpha   90.00
_cell.angle_beta   90.00
_cell.angle_gamma   90.00
#
_symmetry.space_group_name_H-M   'P 1'
#
loop_
_entity.id
_entity.type
_entity.pdbx_description
1 polymer ?
#
loop_
_entity_poly.entity_id
_entity_poly.type
_entity_poly.pdbx_seq_one_letter_code
_entity_poly.pdbx_strand_id
1 'polypeptide(L)'
;MDDELGTEVEISISCSPALEDWKEIWRSETIQNNLNPNFSRKLVLQYHFEEQKKLKFAVYDVDDPIEPLRHQDFLGSCDATLGEIVSVGVLEKNLTGVPQGNKGSIIRKIKILFNGFSVVVAEETVTCSDEVTFSIGAKNLDKKDIIGLSDPFLAFYRLHENGSATVVHRTEVIKNTLNPSWSTMVLPVRLLCNGDLNRFVIVLNKIIQTLYIITINS
;
A
#
# COMPACT_ATOMS: atom_id res chain seq x y z
N MET A 1 1.00 49.67 10.84
CA MET A 1 1.36 48.85 9.68
C MET A 1 1.09 47.47 10.19
N ASP A 2 -0.17 47.06 10.06
CA ASP A 2 -0.65 45.80 10.63
C ASP A 2 -0.21 44.72 9.66
N ASP A 3 0.90 44.05 9.99
CA ASP A 3 1.25 42.81 9.33
C ASP A 3 0.16 41.80 9.71
N GLU A 4 -0.78 41.56 8.79
CA GLU A 4 -1.63 40.38 8.84
C GLU A 4 -0.70 39.16 8.78
N LEU A 5 -0.26 38.70 9.95
CA LEU A 5 0.36 37.39 10.16
C LEU A 5 -0.63 36.35 9.63
N GLY A 6 -0.48 35.96 8.37
CA GLY A 6 -1.30 34.92 7.83
C GLY A 6 -0.83 33.58 8.36
N THR A 7 -1.79 32.68 8.61
CA THR A 7 -1.55 31.39 9.27
C THR A 7 -0.62 30.50 8.43
N GLU A 8 0.48 30.06 9.03
CA GLU A 8 1.47 29.17 8.43
C GLU A 8 1.30 27.76 9.01
N VAL A 9 0.66 26.86 8.27
CA VAL A 9 0.19 25.60 8.85
C VAL A 9 1.16 24.45 8.58
N GLU A 10 1.48 23.69 9.63
CA GLU A 10 2.23 22.44 9.55
C GLU A 10 1.53 21.29 10.30
N ILE A 11 1.71 20.05 9.84
CA ILE A 11 1.23 18.84 10.50
C ILE A 11 2.41 17.95 10.90
N SER A 12 2.44 17.57 12.18
CA SER A 12 3.29 16.50 12.69
C SER A 12 2.47 15.23 12.93
N ILE A 13 3.02 14.08 12.52
CA ILE A 13 2.43 12.76 12.74
C ILE A 13 3.35 11.97 13.65
N SER A 14 2.79 11.48 14.75
CA SER A 14 3.47 10.64 15.72
C SER A 14 2.84 9.26 15.82
N CYS A 15 3.66 8.25 16.12
CA CYS A 15 3.22 6.87 16.37
C CYS A 15 3.64 6.46 17.78
N SER A 16 2.82 5.64 18.44
CA SER A 16 3.16 5.00 19.71
C SER A 16 3.15 3.47 19.50
N PRO A 17 4.32 2.81 19.53
CA PRO A 17 4.36 1.36 19.64
C PRO A 17 3.97 0.97 21.08
N ALA A 18 2.93 0.14 21.20
CA ALA A 18 2.41 -0.49 22.42
C ALA A 18 3.07 -0.08 23.76
N LEU A 19 2.51 0.94 24.42
CA LEU A 19 2.85 1.46 25.78
C LEU A 19 4.03 2.44 25.88
N GLU A 20 4.67 2.84 24.77
CA GLU A 20 5.70 3.90 24.76
C GLU A 20 5.13 5.30 24.47
N ASP A 21 5.94 6.32 24.76
CA ASP A 21 5.65 7.72 24.42
C ASP A 21 5.43 7.93 22.92
N TRP A 22 4.68 8.98 22.58
CA TRP A 22 4.47 9.38 21.19
C TRP A 22 5.78 9.80 20.54
N LYS A 23 6.19 9.10 19.48
CA LYS A 23 7.38 9.44 18.70
C LYS A 23 6.98 10.01 17.34
N GLU A 24 7.51 11.18 17.01
CA GLU A 24 7.34 11.76 15.67
C GLU A 24 7.95 10.83 14.62
N ILE A 25 7.15 10.53 13.59
CA ILE A 25 7.54 9.67 12.47
C ILE A 25 7.51 10.41 11.14
N TRP A 26 6.81 11.56 11.09
CA TRP A 26 6.65 12.33 9.86
C TRP A 26 6.19 13.75 10.17
N ARG A 27 6.56 14.67 9.28
CA ARG A 27 6.19 16.09 9.32
C ARG A 27 5.89 16.59 7.92
N SER A 28 4.90 17.46 7.74
CA SER A 28 4.57 18.02 6.43
C SER A 28 5.55 19.13 6.03
N GLU A 29 5.37 19.65 4.83
CA GLU A 29 5.76 21.02 4.52
C GLU A 29 4.89 22.05 5.28
N THR A 30 5.39 23.27 5.44
CA THR A 30 4.65 24.42 5.95
C THR A 30 3.89 25.08 4.80
N ILE A 31 2.59 25.36 4.99
CA ILE A 31 1.76 26.05 4.00
C ILE A 31 1.41 27.44 4.52
N GLN A 32 1.92 28.46 3.83
CA GLN A 32 1.72 29.86 4.23
C GLN A 32 0.33 30.39 3.86
N ASN A 33 -0.22 31.22 4.74
CA ASN A 33 -1.43 32.03 4.56
C ASN A 33 -2.65 31.22 4.07
N ASN A 34 -2.84 30.00 4.60
CA ASN A 34 -3.91 29.12 4.14
C ASN A 34 -4.65 28.43 5.29
N LEU A 35 -5.94 28.74 5.42
CA LEU A 35 -6.84 28.19 6.44
C LEU A 35 -7.43 26.81 6.07
N ASN A 36 -7.22 26.36 4.83
CA ASN A 36 -7.59 25.03 4.33
C ASN A 36 -6.38 24.42 3.58
N PRO A 37 -5.25 24.20 4.28
CA PRO A 37 -4.02 23.75 3.65
C PRO A 37 -4.19 22.35 3.06
N ASN A 38 -3.60 22.15 1.87
CA ASN A 38 -3.52 20.84 1.24
C ASN A 38 -2.04 20.46 1.09
N PHE A 39 -1.65 19.38 1.75
CA PHE A 39 -0.28 18.92 1.82
C PHE A 39 0.00 17.92 0.69
N SER A 40 1.08 18.16 -0.04
CA SER A 40 1.56 17.35 -1.16
C SER A 40 2.49 16.24 -0.71
N ARG A 41 3.26 16.43 0.38
CA ARG A 41 4.13 15.38 0.91
C ARG A 41 3.27 14.22 1.44
N LYS A 42 3.67 12.99 1.10
CA LYS A 42 2.95 11.77 1.50
C LYS A 42 3.73 11.03 2.58
N LEU A 43 3.01 10.48 3.55
CA LEU A 43 3.53 9.53 4.53
C LEU A 43 3.37 8.10 3.99
N VAL A 44 4.46 7.33 3.97
CA VAL A 44 4.47 5.91 3.64
C VAL A 44 4.69 5.11 4.92
N LEU A 45 3.78 4.18 5.23
CA LEU A 45 3.84 3.34 6.42
C LEU A 45 3.67 1.87 6.07
N GLN A 46 4.35 1.01 6.84
CA GLN A 46 4.11 -0.41 6.81
C GLN A 46 2.83 -0.74 7.58
N TYR A 47 1.91 -1.41 6.89
CA TYR A 47 0.65 -1.90 7.42
C TYR A 47 0.73 -3.40 7.70
N HIS A 48 0.58 -3.75 8.98
CA HIS A 48 0.45 -5.12 9.47
C HIS A 48 -0.97 -5.22 10.05
N PHE A 49 -1.81 -6.10 9.52
CA PHE A 49 -3.25 -6.12 9.86
C PHE A 49 -3.51 -6.61 11.29
N GLU A 50 -2.57 -7.38 11.82
CA GLU A 50 -2.52 -7.89 13.18
C GLU A 50 -2.09 -6.82 14.21
N GLU A 51 -1.53 -5.69 13.76
CA GLU A 51 -1.05 -4.61 14.63
C GLU A 51 -2.04 -3.45 14.74
N GLN A 52 -2.42 -3.08 15.96
CA GLN A 52 -3.13 -1.82 16.23
C GLN A 52 -2.15 -0.63 16.31
N LYS A 53 -1.67 -0.19 15.15
CA LYS A 53 -0.78 0.98 15.05
C LYS A 53 -1.56 2.28 15.25
N LYS A 54 -1.34 2.97 16.37
CA LYS A 54 -1.99 4.25 16.70
C LYS A 54 -1.16 5.42 16.16
N LEU A 55 -1.84 6.35 15.51
CA LEU A 55 -1.28 7.57 14.94
C LEU A 55 -1.94 8.79 15.61
N LYS A 56 -1.13 9.80 15.91
CA LYS A 56 -1.55 11.11 16.38
C LYS A 56 -1.18 12.14 15.34
N PHE A 57 -2.16 12.94 14.93
CA PHE A 57 -2.01 14.05 14.00
C PHE A 57 -2.10 15.33 14.81
N ALA A 58 -1.03 16.12 14.84
CA ALA A 58 -0.94 17.39 15.54
C ALA A 58 -0.72 18.52 14.53
N VAL A 59 -1.49 19.60 14.66
CA VAL A 59 -1.45 20.75 13.75
C VAL A 59 -0.89 21.95 14.49
N TYR A 60 -0.01 22.70 13.83
CA TYR A 60 0.67 23.87 14.38
C TYR A 60 0.55 25.05 13.41
N ASP A 61 0.48 26.24 13.98
CA ASP A 61 0.76 27.52 13.32
C ASP A 61 2.25 27.81 13.55
N VAL A 62 3.01 27.95 12.48
CA VAL A 62 4.47 28.00 12.48
C VAL A 62 4.91 29.41 12.13
N ASP A 63 5.21 30.23 13.14
CA ASP A 63 5.66 31.59 12.92
C ASP A 63 7.15 31.65 12.50
N ASP A 64 7.95 30.70 12.99
CA ASP A 64 9.37 30.57 12.64
C ASP A 64 9.71 29.10 12.33
N PRO A 65 9.99 28.74 11.07
CA PRO A 65 10.27 27.35 10.69
C PRO A 65 11.57 26.79 11.28
N ILE A 66 12.43 27.62 11.88
CA ILE A 66 13.68 27.20 12.52
C ILE A 66 13.43 26.71 13.96
N GLU A 67 12.42 27.26 14.63
CA GLU A 67 12.11 26.92 16.02
C GLU A 67 11.43 25.54 16.15
N PRO A 68 11.70 24.80 17.24
CA PRO A 68 11.09 23.49 17.46
C PRO A 68 9.58 23.61 17.71
N LEU A 69 8.82 22.59 17.31
CA LEU A 69 7.35 22.52 17.43
C LEU A 69 6.78 22.88 18.81
N ARG A 70 7.54 22.68 19.89
CA ARG A 70 7.13 23.05 21.25
C ARG A 70 7.01 24.57 21.47
N HIS A 71 7.60 25.38 20.60
CA HIS A 71 7.54 26.83 20.62
C HIS A 71 6.55 27.38 19.58
N GLN A 72 5.96 26.51 18.76
CA GLN A 72 4.97 26.87 17.75
C GLN A 72 3.56 26.84 18.36
N ASP A 73 2.64 27.53 17.71
CA ASP A 73 1.27 27.68 18.19
C ASP A 73 0.45 26.42 17.90
N PHE A 74 0.09 25.68 18.95
CA PHE A 74 -0.64 24.43 18.81
C PHE A 74 -2.12 24.68 18.45
N LEU A 75 -2.52 24.19 17.28
CA LEU A 75 -3.88 24.36 16.73
C LEU A 75 -4.83 23.21 17.09
N GLY A 76 -4.29 22.08 17.54
CA GLY A 76 -5.07 20.92 17.98
C GLY A 76 -4.55 19.61 17.42
N SER A 77 -5.15 18.51 17.88
CA SER A 77 -4.78 17.16 17.46
C SER A 77 -5.96 16.20 17.39
N CYS A 78 -5.78 15.10 16.66
CA CYS A 78 -6.67 13.95 16.72
C CYS A 78 -5.89 12.65 16.59
N ASP A 79 -6.48 11.58 17.12
CA ASP A 79 -5.91 10.23 17.04
C ASP A 79 -6.76 9.34 16.11
N ALA A 80 -6.08 8.44 15.40
CA ALA A 80 -6.70 7.39 14.60
C ALA A 80 -5.77 6.16 14.54
N THR A 81 -6.34 4.98 14.29
CA THR A 81 -5.50 3.81 13.98
C THR A 81 -5.21 3.72 12.49
N LEU A 82 -4.09 3.10 12.11
CA LEU A 82 -3.78 2.84 10.71
C LEU A 82 -4.87 1.96 10.05
N GLY A 83 -5.45 1.01 10.80
CA GLY A 83 -6.57 0.19 10.34
C GLY A 83 -7.85 0.99 10.06
N GLU A 84 -8.20 1.97 10.90
CA GLU A 84 -9.32 2.90 10.64
C GLU A 84 -9.11 3.67 9.33
N ILE A 85 -7.91 4.19 9.08
CA ILE A 85 -7.60 4.98 7.88
C ILE A 85 -7.70 4.10 6.62
N VAL A 86 -7.11 2.91 6.67
CA VAL A 86 -7.11 1.94 5.56
C VAL A 86 -8.53 1.46 5.24
N SER A 87 -9.37 1.20 6.25
CA SER A 87 -10.72 0.65 6.05
C SER A 87 -11.71 1.63 5.41
N VAL A 88 -11.61 2.92 5.75
CA VAL A 88 -12.55 3.95 5.26
C VAL A 88 -12.05 4.61 3.98
N GLY A 89 -10.74 4.63 3.75
CA GLY A 89 -10.11 5.27 2.58
C GLY A 89 -10.02 6.79 2.68
N VAL A 90 -11.05 7.45 3.21
CA VAL A 90 -11.06 8.89 3.51
C VAL A 90 -11.60 9.11 4.92
N LEU A 91 -10.72 9.47 5.85
CA LEU A 91 -11.08 9.68 7.26
C LEU A 91 -11.12 11.17 7.60
N GLU A 92 -12.26 11.68 8.07
CA GLU A 92 -12.41 13.04 8.58
C GLU A 92 -12.56 13.01 10.11
N LYS A 93 -11.73 13.79 10.82
CA LYS A 93 -11.76 13.88 12.29
C LYS A 93 -11.73 15.33 12.74
N ASN A 94 -12.46 15.64 13.81
CA ASN A 94 -12.37 16.95 14.48
C ASN A 94 -11.08 17.01 15.30
N LEU A 95 -10.43 18.17 15.30
CA LEU A 95 -9.30 18.45 16.17
C LEU A 95 -9.78 18.71 17.60
N THR A 96 -8.99 18.28 18.57
CA THR A 96 -9.20 18.43 20.01
C THR A 96 -7.94 18.96 20.69
N GLY A 97 -8.03 19.39 21.95
CA GLY A 97 -6.87 19.89 22.70
C GLY A 97 -6.48 21.34 22.39
N VAL A 98 -7.31 22.09 21.64
CA VAL A 98 -7.09 23.52 21.38
C VAL A 98 -7.05 24.28 22.72
N PRO A 99 -5.98 25.03 23.03
CA PRO A 99 -5.90 25.82 24.25
C PRO A 99 -7.08 26.80 24.35
N GLN A 100 -7.70 26.90 25.54
CA GLN A 100 -8.77 27.86 25.81
C GLN A 100 -8.22 29.30 25.73
N GLY A 101 -8.22 29.87 24.52
CA GLY A 101 -7.67 31.20 24.24
C GLY A 101 -7.54 31.49 22.76
N ASN A 102 -7.19 30.48 21.96
CA ASN A 102 -7.04 30.60 20.49
C ASN A 102 -8.39 30.51 19.77
N LYS A 103 -9.27 31.47 20.05
CA LYS A 103 -10.56 31.65 19.36
C LYS A 103 -10.43 32.05 17.89
N GLY A 104 -9.20 32.32 17.41
CA GLY A 104 -8.89 32.71 16.02
C GLY A 104 -8.55 31.55 15.07
N SER A 105 -8.20 30.36 15.56
CA SER A 105 -7.75 29.28 14.69
C SER A 105 -8.93 28.56 14.03
N ILE A 106 -9.06 28.74 12.72
CA ILE A 106 -10.19 28.30 11.90
C ILE A 106 -10.13 26.80 11.59
N ILE A 107 -8.96 26.16 11.74
CA ILE A 107 -8.76 24.75 11.45
C ILE A 107 -9.38 23.91 12.57
N ARG A 108 -10.49 23.22 12.26
CA ARG A 108 -11.22 22.39 13.22
C ARG A 108 -11.26 20.92 12.85
N LYS A 109 -10.83 20.57 11.64
CA LYS A 109 -10.93 19.24 11.09
C LYS A 109 -9.69 18.90 10.29
N ILE A 110 -9.35 17.61 10.28
CA ILE A 110 -8.39 17.03 9.36
C ILE A 110 -9.08 15.99 8.49
N LYS A 111 -8.72 15.97 7.21
CA LYS A 111 -9.15 14.95 6.25
C LYS A 111 -7.93 14.16 5.79
N ILE A 112 -7.90 12.87 6.10
CA ILE A 112 -6.80 11.96 5.80
C ILE A 112 -7.22 11.08 4.63
N LEU A 113 -6.43 11.11 3.54
CA LEU A 113 -6.69 10.32 2.34
C LEU A 113 -5.71 9.15 2.25
N PHE A 114 -6.23 7.94 2.19
CA PHE A 114 -5.47 6.74 1.87
C PHE A 114 -5.40 6.57 0.35
N ASN A 115 -4.18 6.67 -0.19
CA ASN A 115 -3.94 6.59 -1.64
C ASN A 115 -3.71 5.16 -2.16
N GLY A 116 -3.95 4.13 -1.34
CA GLY A 116 -3.71 2.74 -1.68
C GLY A 116 -2.39 2.18 -1.13
N PHE A 117 -2.19 0.87 -1.30
CA PHE A 117 -1.00 0.17 -0.86
C PHE A 117 0.10 0.21 -1.91
N SER A 118 1.35 0.37 -1.46
CA SER A 118 2.53 -0.06 -2.21
C SER A 118 3.03 -1.34 -1.57
N VAL A 119 2.91 -2.47 -2.28
CA VAL A 119 3.37 -3.77 -1.78
C VAL A 119 4.89 -3.81 -1.93
N VAL A 120 5.61 -3.66 -0.81
CA VAL A 120 7.06 -3.83 -0.74
C VAL A 120 7.33 -5.25 -0.26
N VAL A 121 7.73 -6.12 -1.18
CA VAL A 121 8.18 -7.47 -0.85
C VAL A 121 9.66 -7.37 -0.46
N ALA A 122 9.96 -7.50 0.83
CA ALA A 122 11.34 -7.66 1.30
C ALA A 122 11.72 -9.14 1.14
N GLU A 123 12.60 -9.45 0.19
CA GLU A 123 13.19 -10.78 0.01
C GLU A 123 14.65 -10.75 0.45
N GLU A 124 14.99 -11.58 1.44
CA GLU A 124 16.37 -11.93 1.72
C GLU A 124 16.95 -12.62 0.47
N THR A 125 18.03 -12.05 -0.06
CA THR A 125 18.47 -12.31 -1.44
C THR A 125 19.43 -13.49 -1.48
N VAL A 126 19.01 -14.61 -2.09
CA VAL A 126 19.95 -15.48 -2.81
C VAL A 126 20.06 -14.89 -4.22
N THR A 127 21.25 -14.46 -4.63
CA THR A 127 21.47 -13.92 -5.98
C THR A 127 21.40 -15.06 -7.00
N CYS A 128 20.23 -15.29 -7.58
CA CYS A 128 20.02 -16.18 -8.72
C CYS A 128 19.64 -15.36 -9.96
N SER A 129 20.46 -15.45 -11.02
CA SER A 129 20.23 -14.80 -12.31
C SER A 129 19.53 -15.71 -13.33
N ASP A 130 19.12 -16.91 -12.94
CA ASP A 130 18.56 -17.90 -13.85
C ASP A 130 17.14 -17.52 -14.29
N GLU A 131 16.82 -17.87 -15.52
CA GLU A 131 15.52 -17.63 -16.15
C GLU A 131 14.95 -18.94 -16.71
N VAL A 132 13.63 -19.06 -16.70
CA VAL A 132 12.89 -20.20 -17.25
C VAL A 132 12.05 -19.72 -18.43
N THR A 133 12.18 -20.40 -19.55
CA THR A 133 11.35 -20.15 -20.74
C THR A 133 10.14 -21.08 -20.73
N PHE A 134 8.94 -20.51 -20.84
CA PHE A 134 7.68 -21.23 -20.90
C PHE A 134 7.06 -21.10 -22.29
N SER A 135 6.72 -22.24 -22.87
CA SER A 135 5.86 -22.34 -24.05
C SER A 135 4.66 -23.21 -23.69
N ILE A 136 3.50 -22.58 -23.47
CA ILE A 136 2.33 -23.24 -22.90
C ILE A 136 1.14 -23.12 -23.85
N GLY A 137 0.43 -24.23 -24.03
CA GLY A 137 -0.88 -24.25 -24.65
C GLY A 137 -1.81 -25.18 -23.88
N ALA A 138 -3.12 -24.99 -24.05
CA ALA A 138 -4.14 -25.91 -23.57
C ALA A 138 -4.98 -26.39 -24.75
N LYS A 139 -5.65 -27.53 -24.56
CA LYS A 139 -6.60 -28.09 -25.52
C LYS A 139 -7.87 -28.50 -24.80
N ASN A 140 -9.00 -28.39 -25.49
CA ASN A 140 -10.31 -28.82 -25.02
C ASN A 140 -10.70 -28.26 -23.65
N LEU A 141 -10.47 -26.97 -23.42
CA LEU A 141 -10.96 -26.31 -22.21
C LEU A 141 -12.49 -26.34 -22.14
N ASP A 142 -13.03 -26.31 -20.92
CA ASP A 142 -14.47 -26.23 -20.72
C ASP A 142 -15.02 -24.90 -21.21
N LYS A 143 -16.12 -24.95 -21.98
CA LYS A 143 -16.86 -23.77 -22.39
C LYS A 143 -17.65 -23.23 -21.20
N LYS A 144 -17.15 -22.20 -20.55
CA LYS A 144 -17.80 -21.60 -19.37
C LYS A 144 -18.65 -20.36 -19.64
N ASP A 145 -18.61 -19.80 -20.85
CA ASP A 145 -19.36 -18.60 -21.20
C ASP A 145 -20.72 -18.91 -21.85
N ILE A 146 -21.76 -18.20 -21.40
CA ILE A 146 -23.17 -18.37 -21.82
C ILE A 146 -23.35 -17.93 -23.29
N ILE A 147 -22.53 -16.98 -23.76
CA ILE A 147 -22.49 -16.48 -25.14
C ILE A 147 -21.02 -16.41 -25.56
N GLY A 148 -20.62 -17.22 -26.55
CA GLY A 148 -19.21 -17.38 -26.97
C GLY A 148 -18.52 -18.64 -26.39
N LEU A 149 -17.29 -18.94 -26.83
CA LEU A 149 -16.37 -19.88 -26.16
C LEU A 149 -15.67 -19.17 -24.99
N SER A 150 -14.67 -19.81 -24.37
CA SER A 150 -13.96 -19.24 -23.24
C SER A 150 -12.86 -18.25 -23.60
N ASP A 151 -12.52 -17.39 -22.64
CA ASP A 151 -11.43 -16.41 -22.70
C ASP A 151 -10.27 -16.80 -21.74
N PRO A 152 -9.54 -17.90 -22.00
CA PRO A 152 -8.55 -18.44 -21.07
C PRO A 152 -7.28 -17.59 -20.91
N PHE A 153 -6.76 -17.61 -19.69
CA PHE A 153 -5.44 -17.09 -19.30
C PHE A 153 -4.82 -17.97 -18.22
N LEU A 154 -3.51 -17.87 -18.04
CA LEU A 154 -2.77 -18.53 -16.96
C LEU A 154 -2.35 -17.51 -15.89
N ALA A 155 -2.39 -17.94 -14.64
CA ALA A 155 -1.78 -17.22 -13.53
C ALA A 155 -0.77 -18.13 -12.84
N PHE A 156 0.45 -17.63 -12.71
CA PHE A 156 1.54 -18.27 -11.98
C PHE A 156 1.49 -17.83 -10.53
N TYR A 157 1.46 -18.80 -9.64
CA TYR A 157 1.43 -18.57 -8.20
C TYR A 157 2.73 -19.04 -7.58
N ARG A 158 3.33 -18.17 -6.78
CA ARG A 158 4.42 -18.51 -5.86
C ARG A 158 3.83 -18.92 -4.53
N LEU A 159 4.23 -20.10 -4.05
CA LEU A 159 3.91 -20.60 -2.73
C LEU A 159 4.87 -20.02 -1.69
N HIS A 160 4.31 -19.69 -0.53
CA HIS A 160 5.05 -19.24 0.65
C HIS A 160 5.11 -20.36 1.70
N GLU A 161 6.06 -20.27 2.61
CA GLU A 161 6.27 -21.28 3.68
C GLU A 161 5.05 -21.43 4.61
N ASN A 162 4.30 -20.34 4.79
CA ASN A 162 3.04 -20.34 5.55
C ASN A 162 1.85 -20.95 4.77
N GLY A 163 2.09 -21.54 3.60
CA GLY A 163 1.08 -22.15 2.73
C GLY A 163 0.25 -21.16 1.92
N SER A 164 0.46 -19.85 2.08
CA SER A 164 -0.21 -18.84 1.24
C SER A 164 0.40 -18.81 -0.17
N ALA A 165 -0.35 -18.27 -1.13
CA ALA A 165 0.07 -18.17 -2.53
C ALA A 165 -0.10 -16.75 -3.06
N THR A 166 0.88 -16.25 -3.81
CA THR A 166 0.81 -14.92 -4.46
C THR A 166 0.94 -15.08 -5.97
N VAL A 167 0.10 -14.36 -6.73
CA VAL A 167 0.23 -14.31 -8.19
C VAL A 167 1.48 -13.51 -8.54
N VAL A 168 2.40 -14.12 -9.29
CA VAL A 168 3.66 -13.50 -9.72
C VAL A 168 3.72 -13.22 -11.22
N HIS A 169 2.90 -13.89 -12.02
CA HIS A 169 2.78 -13.60 -13.45
C HIS A 169 1.38 -13.97 -13.98
N ARG A 170 0.93 -13.26 -15.02
CA ARG A 170 -0.28 -13.58 -15.78
C ARG A 170 0.00 -13.46 -17.27
N THR A 171 -0.48 -14.43 -18.04
CA THR A 171 -0.43 -14.37 -19.50
C THR A 171 -1.46 -13.39 -20.06
N GLU A 172 -1.38 -13.15 -21.36
CA GLU A 172 -2.49 -12.59 -22.11
C GLU A 172 -3.76 -13.46 -22.00
N VAL A 173 -4.90 -12.79 -22.16
CA VAL A 173 -6.20 -13.43 -22.31
C VAL A 173 -6.41 -13.73 -23.80
N ILE A 174 -6.63 -15.00 -24.15
CA ILE A 174 -6.93 -15.37 -25.53
C ILE A 174 -8.44 -15.53 -25.65
N LYS A 175 -9.07 -14.70 -26.47
CA LYS A 175 -10.52 -14.66 -26.53
C LYS A 175 -11.12 -15.79 -27.35
N ASN A 176 -12.29 -16.26 -26.93
CA ASN A 176 -13.17 -17.14 -27.68
C ASN A 176 -12.46 -18.41 -28.22
N THR A 177 -11.72 -19.12 -27.37
CA THR A 177 -11.05 -20.37 -27.71
C THR A 177 -11.07 -21.38 -26.57
N LEU A 178 -11.17 -22.66 -26.91
CA LEU A 178 -10.96 -23.77 -25.97
C LEU A 178 -9.57 -24.40 -26.13
N ASN A 179 -8.77 -23.90 -27.08
CA ASN A 179 -7.43 -24.42 -27.39
C ASN A 179 -6.41 -23.27 -27.43
N PRO A 180 -6.23 -22.52 -26.33
CA PRO A 180 -5.31 -21.39 -26.30
C PRO A 180 -3.86 -21.86 -26.45
N SER A 181 -3.08 -21.07 -27.19
CA SER A 181 -1.62 -21.13 -27.17
C SER A 181 -1.12 -19.75 -26.76
N TRP A 182 -0.55 -19.63 -25.57
CA TRP A 182 -0.03 -18.38 -25.07
C TRP A 182 1.36 -18.10 -25.66
N SER A 183 1.70 -16.83 -25.73
CA SER A 183 3.01 -16.36 -26.17
C SER A 183 4.10 -16.97 -25.31
N THR A 184 5.24 -17.32 -25.92
CA THR A 184 6.39 -17.78 -25.16
C THR A 184 6.85 -16.65 -24.23
N MET A 185 7.12 -17.00 -22.98
CA MET A 185 7.50 -16.05 -21.93
C MET A 185 8.73 -16.53 -21.20
N VAL A 186 9.60 -15.60 -20.84
CA VAL A 186 10.81 -15.85 -20.06
C VAL A 186 10.61 -15.21 -18.70
N LEU A 187 10.62 -16.04 -17.64
CA LEU A 187 10.39 -15.59 -16.27
C LEU A 187 11.64 -15.89 -15.42
N PRO A 188 12.13 -14.92 -14.63
CA PRO A 188 13.23 -15.18 -13.70
C PRO A 188 12.86 -16.24 -12.66
N VAL A 189 13.79 -17.15 -12.34
CA VAL A 189 13.59 -18.17 -11.29
C VAL A 189 13.24 -17.53 -9.95
N ARG A 190 13.84 -16.37 -9.64
CA ARG A 190 13.50 -15.56 -8.45
C ARG A 190 12.01 -15.17 -8.37
N LEU A 191 11.39 -14.87 -9.52
CA LEU A 191 9.98 -14.49 -9.58
C LEU A 191 9.09 -15.68 -9.16
N LEU A 192 9.49 -16.88 -9.54
CA LEU A 192 8.71 -18.10 -9.37
C LEU A 192 8.89 -18.74 -8.00
N CYS A 193 10.13 -18.83 -7.53
CA CYS A 193 10.47 -19.61 -6.34
C CYS A 193 11.54 -18.94 -5.44
N ASN A 194 11.78 -17.64 -5.62
CA ASN A 194 12.80 -16.88 -4.88
C ASN A 194 14.22 -17.48 -5.00
N GLY A 195 14.55 -18.09 -6.13
CA GLY A 195 15.87 -18.69 -6.37
C GLY A 195 16.05 -20.10 -5.80
N ASP A 196 15.05 -20.63 -5.09
CA ASP A 196 15.07 -22.00 -4.57
C ASP A 196 14.24 -22.92 -5.47
N LEU A 197 14.91 -23.66 -6.35
CA LEU A 197 14.29 -24.60 -7.28
C LEU A 197 13.59 -25.78 -6.57
N ASN A 198 13.83 -26.02 -5.27
CA ASN A 198 13.10 -27.01 -4.50
C ASN A 198 11.71 -26.52 -4.09
N ARG A 199 11.42 -25.22 -4.23
CA ARG A 199 10.09 -24.67 -3.96
C ARG A 199 9.19 -24.86 -5.18
N PHE A 200 8.07 -25.54 -4.95
CA PHE A 200 7.07 -25.85 -5.96
C PHE A 200 6.41 -24.59 -6.53
N VAL A 201 6.20 -24.54 -7.85
CA VAL A 201 5.42 -23.50 -8.54
C VAL A 201 4.05 -24.07 -8.89
N ILE A 202 2.99 -23.33 -8.57
CA ILE A 202 1.63 -23.69 -8.93
C ILE A 202 1.19 -22.86 -10.14
N VAL A 203 0.74 -23.53 -11.19
CA VAL A 203 0.04 -22.88 -12.31
C VAL A 203 -1.46 -23.19 -12.18
N LEU A 204 -2.28 -22.13 -12.03
CA LEU A 204 -3.73 -22.26 -12.04
C LEU A 204 -4.29 -21.66 -13.33
N ASN A 205 -5.13 -22.43 -14.00
CA ASN A 205 -6.04 -21.90 -15.01
C ASN A 205 -7.34 -21.52 -14.29
N LYS A 206 -7.73 -20.23 -14.32
CA LYS A 206 -8.94 -19.80 -13.59
C LYS A 206 -10.24 -20.40 -14.18
N ILE A 207 -10.17 -21.08 -15.32
CA ILE A 207 -11.30 -21.70 -16.02
C ILE A 207 -11.41 -23.20 -15.68
N ILE A 208 -10.40 -23.87 -15.13
CA ILE A 208 -10.51 -25.27 -14.66
C ILE A 208 -9.77 -25.42 -13.31
N GLN A 209 -10.43 -25.98 -12.30
CA GLN A 209 -9.88 -26.24 -10.95
C GLN A 209 -8.75 -27.29 -10.92
N THR A 210 -7.98 -27.45 -11.99
CA THR A 210 -6.89 -28.42 -12.05
C THR A 210 -5.58 -27.75 -11.69
N LEU A 211 -5.04 -28.15 -10.54
CA LEU A 211 -3.74 -27.81 -10.02
C LEU A 211 -2.65 -28.54 -10.83
N TYR A 212 -1.80 -27.80 -11.53
CA TYR A 212 -0.56 -28.37 -12.07
C TYR A 212 0.60 -27.95 -11.18
N ILE A 213 1.18 -28.92 -10.47
CA ILE A 213 2.47 -28.77 -9.78
C ILE A 213 3.53 -29.04 -10.83
N ILE A 214 4.31 -28.02 -11.19
CA ILE A 214 5.45 -28.21 -12.09
C ILE A 214 6.68 -28.40 -11.20
N THR A 215 7.26 -29.61 -11.23
CA THR A 215 8.59 -29.87 -10.68
C THR A 215 9.62 -29.43 -11.70
N ILE A 216 10.42 -28.43 -11.38
CA ILE A 216 11.57 -28.04 -12.21
C ILE A 216 12.73 -28.94 -11.80
N ASN A 217 12.96 -30.02 -12.56
CA ASN A 217 14.17 -30.82 -12.40
C ASN A 217 15.30 -30.21 -13.24
N SER A 218 16.50 -30.17 -12.65
CA SER A 218 17.76 -29.80 -13.28
C SER A 218 18.11 -30.67 -14.49
#